data_AF-A0A8H7PWQ9-F1
#
_entry.id   AF-A0A8H7PWQ9-F1
#
_cell.length_a   1.000
_cell.length_b   1.000
_cell.length_c   1.000
_cell.angle_alpha   90.00
_cell.angle_beta   90.00
_cell.angle_gamma   90.00
#
_symmetry.space_group_name_H-M   'P 1'
#
loop_
_entity.id
_entity.type
_entity.pdbx_description
1 polymer ?
#
loop_
_entity_poly.entity_id
_entity_poly.type
_entity_poly.pdbx_seq_one_letter_code
_entity_poly.pdbx_strand_id
1 'polypeptide(L)'
;MPHKRAKASVRNATKDKRLDLPATSDKFSDTPGAFKRLMQAKEYAQKKAQEKKAQKEEGGKESTERNVPQIRPGERMKAFSQRVETEMRGTFLKSVRESKPVTDRKRKYRDNKKERERAKKQSKLDDRTDDWGKLRDDVKFGEVADAPPILKSIPKARGAAKKALEAKSAEAMKSTQKQDGYQSEEDENMKMLKASHKRKLNNLSLASRKALDVERERAIKLYRMKKAQKMQDSGLTPLG
;
A
#
# COMPACT_ATOMS: atom_id res chain seq x y z
N MET A 1 -34.69 5.07 5.39
CA MET A 1 -33.80 6.21 5.06
C MET A 1 -32.34 5.79 5.15
N PRO A 2 -31.51 6.00 4.12
CA PRO A 2 -30.10 5.62 4.16
C PRO A 2 -29.29 6.70 4.88
N HIS A 3 -28.77 6.41 6.07
CA HIS A 3 -27.88 7.33 6.79
C HIS A 3 -26.54 7.46 6.05
N LYS A 4 -26.28 8.64 5.48
CA LYS A 4 -24.98 8.98 4.88
C LYS A 4 -23.90 8.98 5.97
N ARG A 5 -23.03 7.97 5.99
CA ARG A 5 -21.87 7.93 6.89
C ARG A 5 -20.90 9.05 6.50
N ALA A 6 -20.43 9.81 7.49
CA ALA A 6 -19.44 10.87 7.29
C ALA A 6 -18.16 10.33 6.62
N LYS A 7 -17.59 11.13 5.71
CA LYS A 7 -16.34 10.83 4.98
C LYS A 7 -15.21 10.51 5.96
N ALA A 8 -14.32 9.59 5.57
CA ALA A 8 -13.24 9.11 6.44
C ALA A 8 -12.30 10.22 6.94
N SER A 9 -12.09 11.26 6.15
CA SER A 9 -11.32 12.46 6.54
C SER A 9 -11.92 13.16 7.77
N VAL A 10 -13.24 13.33 7.79
CA VAL A 10 -13.96 13.99 8.90
C VAL A 10 -13.87 13.15 10.18
N ARG A 11 -13.87 11.81 10.05
CA ARG A 11 -13.73 10.87 11.18
C ARG A 11 -12.30 10.78 11.72
N ASN A 12 -11.29 11.06 10.89
CA ASN A 12 -9.89 11.10 11.33
C ASN A 12 -9.57 12.46 11.97
N ALA A 13 -10.01 13.57 11.37
CA ALA A 13 -9.83 14.91 11.93
C ALA A 13 -10.44 15.06 13.34
N THR A 14 -11.57 14.40 13.60
CA THR A 14 -12.22 14.37 14.93
C THR A 14 -11.49 13.50 15.96
N LYS A 15 -10.65 12.55 15.52
CA LYS A 15 -9.76 11.80 16.41
C LYS A 15 -8.51 12.61 16.75
N ASP A 16 -7.96 13.33 15.77
CA ASP A 16 -6.76 14.13 15.95
C ASP A 16 -7.02 15.31 16.90
N LYS A 17 -8.22 15.93 16.84
CA LYS A 17 -8.67 16.97 17.78
C LYS A 17 -8.74 16.52 19.26
N ARG A 18 -8.76 15.23 19.56
CA ARG A 18 -8.74 14.73 20.96
C ARG A 18 -7.34 14.76 21.57
N LEU A 19 -6.31 14.98 20.75
CA LEU A 19 -4.93 15.18 21.18
C LEU A 19 -4.60 16.67 21.36
N ASP A 20 -5.48 17.57 20.89
CA ASP A 20 -5.41 19.02 21.12
C ASP A 20 -6.04 19.39 22.48
N LEU A 21 -5.60 18.73 23.55
CA LEU A 21 -5.88 19.22 24.90
C LEU A 21 -5.04 20.50 25.11
N PRO A 22 -5.64 21.60 25.61
CA PRO A 22 -4.88 22.80 25.90
C PRO A 22 -3.83 22.47 26.95
N ALA A 23 -2.58 22.87 26.69
CA ALA A 23 -1.52 22.73 27.67
C ALA A 23 -1.90 23.53 28.91
N THR A 24 -1.90 22.89 30.08
CA THR A 24 -2.11 23.59 31.35
C THR A 24 -0.98 24.61 31.53
N SER A 25 -1.35 25.89 31.61
CA SER A 25 -0.43 27.03 31.67
C SER A 25 0.22 27.13 33.05
N ASP A 26 1.10 26.18 33.34
CA ASP A 26 1.91 26.21 34.54
C ASP A 26 3.17 27.00 34.21
N LYS A 27 3.22 28.25 34.67
CA LYS A 27 4.28 29.23 34.33
C LYS A 27 5.62 28.91 35.00
N PHE A 28 5.69 27.87 35.82
CA PHE A 28 6.85 27.49 36.64
C PHE A 28 7.60 26.24 36.15
N SER A 29 7.15 25.57 35.08
CA SER A 29 7.86 24.40 34.57
C SER A 29 8.86 24.80 33.48
N ASP A 30 10.15 24.56 33.71
CA ASP A 30 11.28 24.77 32.77
C ASP A 30 11.28 23.79 31.57
N THR A 31 10.13 23.19 31.28
CA THR A 31 9.97 22.24 30.18
C THR A 31 9.27 22.92 29.00
N PRO A 32 9.81 22.80 27.77
CA PRO A 32 9.16 23.35 26.59
C PRO A 32 7.73 22.85 26.45
N GLY A 33 6.78 23.74 26.12
CA GLY A 33 5.35 23.40 26.07
C GLY A 33 5.01 22.23 25.14
N ALA A 34 5.76 22.06 24.05
CA ALA A 34 5.61 20.92 23.15
C ALA A 34 5.98 19.58 23.82
N PHE A 35 7.04 19.58 24.64
CA PHE A 35 7.46 18.42 25.40
C PHE A 35 6.45 18.07 26.50
N LYS A 36 5.89 19.08 27.17
CA LYS A 36 4.83 18.90 28.18
C LYS A 36 3.58 18.25 27.59
N ARG A 37 3.15 18.67 26.40
CA ARG A 37 2.03 18.02 25.67
C ARG A 37 2.30 16.56 25.38
N LEU A 38 3.53 16.25 24.94
CA LEU A 38 3.93 14.88 24.63
C LEU A 38 3.94 13.99 25.89
N MET A 39 4.42 14.51 27.01
CA MET A 39 4.41 13.82 28.30
C MET A 39 2.98 13.56 28.80
N GLN A 40 2.10 14.57 28.76
CA GLN A 40 0.69 14.40 29.13
C GLN A 40 -0.03 13.38 28.24
N ALA A 41 0.24 13.39 26.93
CA ALA A 41 -0.31 12.40 26.01
C ALA A 41 0.16 10.98 26.35
N LYS A 42 1.43 10.82 26.74
CA LYS A 42 2.01 9.54 27.17
C LYS A 42 1.37 9.06 28.48
N GLU A 43 1.23 9.92 29.47
CA GLU A 43 0.57 9.61 30.74
C GLU A 43 -0.89 9.20 30.55
N TYR A 44 -1.64 9.94 29.72
CA TYR A 44 -3.02 9.60 29.39
C TYR A 44 -3.13 8.24 28.69
N ALA A 45 -2.22 7.96 27.76
CA ALA A 45 -2.16 6.66 27.09
C ALA A 45 -1.84 5.52 28.07
N GLN A 46 -0.94 5.75 29.04
CA GLN A 46 -0.60 4.78 30.09
C GLN A 46 -1.78 4.53 31.03
N LYS A 47 -2.44 5.57 31.54
CA LYS A 47 -3.64 5.46 32.39
C LYS A 47 -4.73 4.64 31.68
N LYS A 48 -5.03 4.96 30.42
CA LYS A 48 -6.00 4.23 29.61
C LYS A 48 -5.61 2.77 29.36
N ALA A 49 -4.32 2.47 29.27
CA ALA A 49 -3.83 1.10 29.14
C ALA A 49 -3.97 0.33 30.46
N GLN A 50 -3.72 0.98 31.59
CA GLN A 50 -3.91 0.42 32.93
C GLN A 50 -5.39 0.17 33.23
N GLU A 51 -6.28 1.13 32.97
CA GLU A 51 -7.73 0.97 33.10
C GLU A 51 -8.26 -0.24 32.29
N LYS A 52 -7.76 -0.42 31.06
CA LYS A 52 -8.12 -1.59 30.23
C LYS A 52 -7.55 -2.90 30.74
N LYS A 53 -6.42 -2.89 31.43
CA LYS A 53 -5.85 -4.08 32.07
C LYS A 53 -6.63 -4.41 33.34
N ALA A 54 -6.91 -3.43 34.18
CA ALA A 54 -7.77 -3.57 35.36
C ALA A 54 -9.16 -4.11 35.00
N GLN A 55 -9.83 -3.54 33.99
CA GLN A 55 -11.12 -4.04 33.49
C GLN A 55 -11.05 -5.48 32.93
N LYS A 56 -9.89 -5.91 32.42
CA LYS A 56 -9.70 -7.29 31.94
C LYS A 56 -9.35 -8.26 33.06
N GLU A 57 -8.71 -7.80 34.11
CA GLU A 57 -8.38 -8.60 35.29
C GLU A 57 -9.61 -8.76 36.19
N GLU A 58 -10.44 -7.71 36.33
CA GLU A 58 -11.74 -7.76 37.00
C GLU A 58 -12.79 -8.50 36.16
N GLY A 59 -12.80 -8.33 34.82
CA GLY A 59 -13.73 -9.02 33.93
C GLY A 59 -13.28 -10.41 33.44
N GLY A 60 -12.13 -10.90 33.92
CA GLY A 60 -11.46 -12.09 33.37
C GLY A 60 -11.68 -13.40 34.13
N LYS A 61 -12.30 -13.37 35.31
CA LYS A 61 -12.39 -14.55 36.20
C LYS A 61 -13.79 -14.89 36.74
N GLU A 62 -14.85 -14.18 36.35
CA GLU A 62 -16.21 -14.58 36.72
C GLU A 62 -16.89 -15.41 35.63
N SER A 63 -16.66 -16.72 35.75
CA SER A 63 -17.62 -17.81 35.52
C SER A 63 -18.55 -17.72 34.31
N THR A 64 -18.21 -18.46 33.26
CA THR A 64 -19.14 -18.87 32.19
C THR A 64 -20.38 -19.63 32.70
N GLU A 65 -20.42 -20.06 33.97
CA GLU A 65 -21.54 -20.80 34.58
C GLU A 65 -22.49 -19.97 35.46
N ARG A 66 -22.15 -18.72 35.84
CA ARG A 66 -23.06 -17.82 36.61
C ARG A 66 -23.75 -16.73 35.77
N ASN A 67 -23.56 -16.70 34.46
CA ASN A 67 -24.10 -15.67 33.57
C ASN A 67 -25.53 -15.97 33.10
N VAL A 68 -26.41 -16.48 33.97
CA VAL A 68 -27.86 -16.39 33.75
C VAL A 68 -28.30 -15.09 34.40
N PRO A 69 -28.65 -14.04 33.64
CA PRO A 69 -29.02 -12.77 34.24
C PRO A 69 -30.25 -12.96 35.13
N GLN A 70 -30.13 -12.61 36.40
CA GLN A 70 -31.25 -12.61 37.34
C GLN A 70 -31.82 -11.18 37.48
N ILE A 71 -33.11 -11.09 37.76
CA ILE A 71 -33.80 -9.82 38.01
C ILE A 71 -33.27 -9.24 39.33
N ARG A 72 -32.81 -7.99 39.32
CA ARG A 72 -32.35 -7.33 40.54
C ARG A 72 -33.56 -6.91 41.40
N PRO A 73 -33.44 -6.91 42.74
CA PRO A 73 -34.53 -6.46 43.61
C PRO A 73 -34.92 -5.00 43.25
N GLY A 74 -36.22 -4.77 43.03
CA GLY A 74 -36.76 -3.46 42.63
C GLY A 74 -36.65 -3.12 41.14
N GLU A 75 -36.06 -4.00 40.31
CA GLU A 75 -35.99 -3.82 38.86
C GLU A 75 -37.35 -4.16 38.20
N ARG A 76 -37.87 -3.24 37.37
CA ARG A 76 -39.03 -3.55 36.51
C ARG A 76 -38.61 -4.52 35.40
N MET A 77 -39.52 -5.41 34.98
CA MET A 77 -39.27 -6.41 33.92
C MET A 77 -38.66 -5.80 32.64
N LYS A 78 -39.15 -4.61 32.23
CA LYS A 78 -38.62 -3.89 31.05
C LYS A 78 -37.15 -3.48 31.20
N ALA A 79 -36.74 -3.04 32.40
CA ALA A 79 -35.36 -2.64 32.67
C ALA A 79 -34.44 -3.87 32.67
N PHE A 80 -34.91 -4.98 33.23
CA PHE A 80 -34.22 -6.26 33.18
C PHE A 80 -33.97 -6.71 31.73
N SER A 81 -34.99 -6.73 30.88
CA SER A 81 -34.83 -7.12 29.47
C SER A 81 -33.79 -6.24 28.73
N GLN A 82 -33.81 -4.91 28.95
CA GLN A 82 -32.85 -4.00 28.34
C GLN A 82 -31.41 -4.23 28.81
N ARG A 83 -31.23 -4.51 30.11
CA ARG A 83 -29.92 -4.82 30.69
C ARG A 83 -29.37 -6.12 30.11
N VAL A 84 -30.19 -7.17 30.07
CA VAL A 84 -29.83 -8.47 29.48
C VAL A 84 -29.43 -8.32 28.02
N GLU A 85 -30.24 -7.60 27.22
CA GLU A 85 -29.90 -7.33 25.82
C GLU A 85 -28.56 -6.62 25.67
N THR A 86 -28.27 -5.65 26.55
CA THR A 86 -27.03 -4.86 26.49
C THR A 86 -25.80 -5.70 26.88
N GLU A 87 -25.89 -6.46 27.97
CA GLU A 87 -24.84 -7.37 28.45
C GLU A 87 -24.54 -8.46 27.40
N MET A 88 -25.59 -9.07 26.82
CA MET A 88 -25.48 -10.14 25.83
C MET A 88 -25.22 -9.64 24.41
N ARG A 89 -25.31 -8.33 24.14
CA ARG A 89 -25.09 -7.77 22.80
C ARG A 89 -23.71 -8.11 22.24
N GLY A 90 -22.69 -8.05 23.09
CA GLY A 90 -21.30 -8.31 22.69
C GLY A 90 -21.09 -9.77 22.26
N THR A 91 -21.60 -10.70 23.06
CA THR A 91 -21.52 -12.15 22.81
C THR A 91 -22.35 -12.53 21.59
N PHE A 92 -23.57 -12.01 21.46
CA PHE A 92 -24.44 -12.19 20.29
C PHE A 92 -23.79 -11.67 19.00
N LEU A 93 -23.24 -10.46 19.00
CA LEU A 93 -22.56 -9.93 17.81
C LEU A 93 -21.30 -10.74 17.45
N LYS A 94 -20.61 -11.31 18.43
CA LYS A 94 -19.46 -12.18 18.22
C LYS A 94 -19.90 -13.51 17.60
N SER A 95 -20.91 -14.18 18.16
CA SER A 95 -21.45 -15.44 17.62
C SER A 95 -21.99 -15.27 16.20
N VAL A 96 -22.73 -14.18 15.93
CA VAL A 96 -23.21 -13.84 14.57
C VAL A 96 -22.05 -13.60 13.59
N ARG A 97 -20.91 -13.13 14.06
CA ARG A 97 -19.72 -12.91 13.22
C ARG A 97 -18.97 -14.22 12.95
N GLU A 98 -18.96 -15.12 13.93
CA GLU A 98 -18.30 -16.42 13.86
C GLU A 98 -19.11 -17.44 13.06
N SER A 99 -20.45 -17.42 13.18
CA SER A 99 -21.35 -18.29 12.43
C SER A 99 -21.42 -17.96 10.93
N LYS A 100 -21.07 -16.73 10.53
CA LYS A 100 -21.06 -16.34 9.13
C LYS A 100 -19.86 -16.99 8.41
N PRO A 101 -20.08 -17.89 7.45
CA PRO A 101 -18.99 -18.49 6.70
C PRO A 101 -18.20 -17.39 5.98
N VAL A 102 -16.90 -17.33 6.24
CA VAL A 102 -16.01 -16.40 5.55
C VAL A 102 -15.62 -17.07 4.24
N THR A 103 -16.08 -16.52 3.11
CA THR A 103 -15.64 -16.93 1.77
C THR A 103 -14.12 -17.03 1.69
N ASP A 104 -13.57 -18.03 1.00
CA ASP A 104 -12.12 -18.24 0.89
C ASP A 104 -11.36 -17.01 0.41
N ARG A 105 -11.94 -16.23 -0.50
CA ARG A 105 -11.36 -14.96 -0.97
C ARG A 105 -11.11 -13.96 0.16
N LYS A 106 -12.04 -13.85 1.12
CA LYS A 106 -11.90 -12.96 2.28
C LYS A 106 -10.91 -13.51 3.30
N ARG A 107 -10.78 -14.84 3.44
CA ARG A 107 -9.77 -15.49 4.27
C ARG A 107 -8.37 -15.20 3.72
N LYS A 108 -8.11 -15.54 2.45
CA LYS A 108 -6.84 -15.25 1.75
C LYS A 108 -6.46 -13.77 1.81
N TYR A 109 -7.41 -12.85 1.62
CA TYR A 109 -7.14 -11.42 1.74
C TYR A 109 -6.68 -11.00 3.14
N ARG A 110 -7.30 -11.55 4.20
CA ARG A 110 -6.90 -11.26 5.59
C ARG A 110 -5.52 -11.82 5.90
N ASP A 111 -5.21 -13.02 5.41
CA ASP A 111 -3.93 -13.67 5.64
C ASP A 111 -2.81 -12.91 4.90
N ASN A 112 -2.99 -12.61 3.61
CA ASN A 112 -2.08 -11.76 2.84
C ASN A 112 -1.87 -10.38 3.49
N LYS A 113 -2.92 -9.80 4.08
CA LYS A 113 -2.79 -8.52 4.79
C LYS A 113 -1.92 -8.65 6.04
N LYS A 114 -2.13 -9.70 6.84
CA LYS A 114 -1.31 -9.97 8.02
C LYS A 114 0.15 -10.25 7.66
N GLU A 115 0.39 -11.01 6.60
CA GLU A 115 1.74 -11.27 6.07
C GLU A 115 2.42 -9.98 5.63
N ARG A 116 1.75 -9.13 4.86
CA ARG A 116 2.29 -7.81 4.48
C ARG A 116 2.61 -6.94 5.69
N GLU A 117 1.78 -6.96 6.73
CA GLU A 117 2.04 -6.21 7.96
C GLU A 117 3.23 -6.79 8.74
N ARG A 118 3.40 -8.11 8.76
CA ARG A 118 4.57 -8.78 9.36
C ARG A 118 5.85 -8.49 8.59
N ALA A 119 5.83 -8.63 7.27
CA ALA A 119 6.96 -8.33 6.39
C ALA A 119 7.41 -6.87 6.55
N LYS A 120 6.48 -5.91 6.64
CA LYS A 120 6.81 -4.50 6.92
C LYS A 120 7.41 -4.26 8.30
N LYS A 121 7.05 -5.07 9.30
CA LYS A 121 7.64 -4.97 10.64
C LYS A 121 9.05 -5.55 10.65
N GLN A 122 9.24 -6.67 9.95
CA GLN A 122 10.52 -7.32 9.80
C GLN A 122 11.49 -6.46 8.99
N SER A 123 11.07 -5.92 7.84
CA SER A 123 11.91 -5.00 7.06
C SER A 123 12.34 -3.79 7.87
N LYS A 124 11.45 -3.21 8.69
CA LYS A 124 11.81 -2.09 9.58
C LYS A 124 12.75 -2.49 10.73
N LEU A 125 12.79 -3.77 11.08
CA LEU A 125 13.70 -4.30 12.08
C LEU A 125 15.08 -4.53 11.43
N ASP A 126 15.08 -5.05 10.21
CA ASP A 126 16.28 -5.26 9.38
C ASP A 126 16.89 -3.91 8.96
N ASP A 127 16.09 -2.92 8.56
CA ASP A 127 16.54 -1.55 8.28
C ASP A 127 17.10 -0.83 9.53
N ARG A 128 16.76 -1.32 10.74
CA ARG A 128 17.30 -0.82 12.01
C ARG A 128 18.57 -1.54 12.43
N THR A 129 18.83 -2.74 11.92
CA THR A 129 20.15 -3.36 12.03
C THR A 129 21.03 -2.70 10.98
N ASP A 130 21.62 -1.58 11.39
CA ASP A 130 22.76 -0.91 10.80
C ASP A 130 23.64 -1.84 9.93
N ASP A 131 23.44 -1.80 8.61
CA ASP A 131 24.17 -2.58 7.58
C ASP A 131 25.68 -2.24 7.51
N TRP A 132 26.16 -1.37 8.41
CA TRP A 132 27.57 -0.99 8.55
C TRP A 132 28.49 -2.20 8.78
N GLY A 133 28.00 -3.29 9.37
CA GLY A 133 28.78 -4.52 9.58
C GLY A 133 29.06 -5.33 8.30
N LYS A 134 28.30 -5.10 7.22
CA LYS A 134 28.47 -5.77 5.92
C LYS A 134 29.03 -4.86 4.83
N LEU A 135 29.13 -3.57 5.10
CA LEU A 135 29.72 -2.59 4.18
C LEU A 135 31.24 -2.71 4.22
N ARG A 136 31.79 -3.62 3.41
CA ARG A 136 33.23 -3.64 3.11
C ARG A 136 33.49 -2.74 1.92
N ASP A 137 34.36 -1.76 2.11
CA ASP A 137 34.77 -0.83 1.07
C ASP A 137 35.90 -1.48 0.26
N ASP A 138 35.51 -2.35 -0.68
CA ASP A 138 36.45 -3.05 -1.57
C ASP A 138 36.90 -2.13 -2.74
N VAL A 139 37.34 -0.91 -2.43
CA VAL A 139 37.85 0.05 -3.44
C VAL A 139 39.31 -0.28 -3.75
N LYS A 140 39.60 -0.59 -5.03
CA LYS A 140 40.96 -0.87 -5.47
C LYS A 140 41.73 0.42 -5.72
N PHE A 141 43.00 0.45 -5.36
CA PHE A 141 43.86 1.61 -5.60
C PHE A 141 43.95 1.88 -7.12
N GLY A 142 43.46 3.05 -7.54
CA GLY A 142 43.37 3.44 -8.96
C GLY A 142 41.94 3.46 -9.53
N GLU A 143 40.92 3.06 -8.77
CA GLU A 143 39.51 3.27 -9.13
C GLU A 143 39.15 4.75 -8.93
N VAL A 144 39.19 5.52 -10.02
CA VAL A 144 38.70 6.90 -10.02
C VAL A 144 37.17 6.85 -10.02
N ALA A 145 36.55 7.44 -9.01
CA ALA A 145 35.09 7.49 -8.89
C ALA A 145 34.46 7.98 -10.20
N ASP A 146 33.51 7.20 -10.73
CA ASP A 146 32.75 7.59 -11.91
C ASP A 146 32.12 8.97 -11.69
N ALA A 147 32.20 9.81 -12.73
CA ALA A 147 31.58 11.13 -12.68
C ALA A 147 30.09 10.98 -12.36
N PRO A 148 29.53 11.86 -11.50
CA PRO A 148 28.14 11.76 -11.11
C PRO A 148 27.25 11.79 -12.36
N PRO A 149 26.15 11.02 -12.37
CA PRO A 149 25.27 10.94 -13.54
C PRO A 149 24.74 12.33 -13.87
N ILE A 150 25.08 12.80 -15.08
CA ILE A 150 24.57 14.06 -15.59
C ILE A 150 23.09 13.87 -15.89
N LEU A 151 22.22 14.55 -15.14
CA LEU A 151 20.78 14.53 -15.37
C LEU A 151 20.44 15.23 -16.69
N LYS A 152 20.37 14.46 -17.79
CA LYS A 152 19.95 14.94 -19.12
C LYS A 152 18.45 15.25 -19.20
N SER A 153 17.67 14.87 -18.18
CA SER A 153 16.24 15.13 -18.15
C SER A 153 15.97 16.54 -17.62
N ILE A 154 15.53 17.42 -18.50
CA ILE A 154 15.01 18.73 -18.11
C ILE A 154 13.80 18.50 -17.20
N PRO A 155 13.76 19.09 -15.99
CA PRO A 155 12.64 18.91 -15.07
C PRO A 155 11.33 19.36 -15.73
N LYS A 156 10.29 18.54 -15.60
CA LYS A 156 8.98 18.82 -16.19
C LYS A 156 8.40 20.09 -15.57
N ALA A 157 8.39 21.18 -16.34
CA ALA A 157 7.80 22.44 -15.94
C ALA A 157 6.33 22.25 -15.50
N ARG A 158 5.94 22.85 -14.38
CA ARG A 158 4.57 22.84 -13.85
C ARG A 158 3.98 24.26 -13.90
N GLY A 159 2.68 24.37 -14.12
CA GLY A 159 1.97 25.66 -14.15
C GLY A 159 2.24 26.49 -15.41
N ALA A 160 2.35 27.81 -15.25
CA ALA A 160 2.52 28.77 -16.36
C ALA A 160 3.74 28.48 -17.23
N ALA A 161 4.84 27.99 -16.63
CA ALA A 161 6.04 27.60 -17.35
C ALA A 161 5.83 26.41 -18.31
N LYS A 162 4.83 25.55 -18.06
CA LYS A 162 4.47 24.45 -18.97
C LYS A 162 3.90 24.96 -20.29
N LYS A 163 3.07 26.01 -20.24
CA LYS A 163 2.46 26.61 -21.44
C LYS A 163 3.52 27.27 -22.32
N ALA A 164 4.49 27.96 -21.72
CA ALA A 164 5.60 28.57 -22.43
C ALA A 164 6.53 27.53 -23.09
N LEU A 165 6.79 26.41 -22.40
CA LEU A 165 7.61 25.32 -22.94
C LEU A 165 6.89 24.54 -24.06
N GLU A 166 5.57 24.34 -23.94
CA GLU A 166 4.73 23.74 -24.99
C GLU A 166 4.60 24.64 -26.23
N ALA A 167 4.54 25.97 -26.05
CA ALA A 167 4.55 26.91 -27.17
C ALA A 167 5.89 26.88 -27.93
N LYS A 168 7.01 26.90 -27.19
CA LYS A 168 8.36 26.82 -27.79
C LYS A 168 8.62 25.46 -28.45
N SER A 169 8.17 24.36 -27.86
CA SER A 169 8.31 23.03 -28.49
C SER A 169 7.41 22.86 -29.70
N ALA A 170 6.22 23.48 -29.72
CA ALA A 170 5.33 23.48 -30.88
C ALA A 170 5.90 24.32 -32.05
N GLU A 171 6.58 25.44 -31.77
CA GLU A 171 7.33 26.19 -32.79
C GLU A 171 8.51 25.39 -33.34
N ALA A 172 9.27 24.71 -32.47
CA ALA A 172 10.41 23.89 -32.89
C ALA A 172 10.00 22.64 -33.70
N MET A 173 8.82 22.07 -33.46
CA MET A 173 8.29 20.96 -34.27
C MET A 173 7.76 21.42 -35.64
N LYS A 174 7.25 22.66 -35.74
CA LYS A 174 6.82 23.23 -37.02
C LYS A 174 8.01 23.51 -37.95
N SER A 175 9.19 23.80 -37.42
CA SER A 175 10.41 24.02 -38.22
C SER A 175 11.10 22.72 -38.65
N THR A 176 10.87 21.59 -37.97
CA THR A 176 11.49 20.29 -38.31
C THR A 176 10.67 19.41 -39.24
N GLN A 177 9.42 19.76 -39.57
CA GLN A 177 8.60 19.00 -40.53
C GLN A 177 9.03 19.12 -42.00
N LYS A 178 10.09 19.89 -42.31
CA LYS A 178 10.55 20.09 -43.69
C LYS A 178 11.79 19.28 -44.08
N GLN A 179 12.42 18.52 -43.19
CA GLN A 179 13.59 17.70 -43.55
C GLN A 179 13.56 16.33 -42.87
N ASP A 180 13.78 15.31 -43.69
CA ASP A 180 13.99 13.89 -43.39
C ASP A 180 12.74 13.10 -42.96
N GLY A 181 12.35 11.98 -43.57
CA GLY A 181 12.97 11.08 -44.52
C GLY A 181 12.26 9.73 -44.34
N TYR A 182 11.74 9.16 -45.42
CA TYR A 182 11.17 7.79 -45.48
C TYR A 182 10.11 7.45 -44.41
N GLN A 183 8.88 7.96 -44.60
CA GLN A 183 7.71 7.31 -44.00
C GLN A 183 7.41 6.05 -44.79
N SER A 184 7.91 4.90 -44.32
CA SER A 184 7.40 3.60 -44.76
C SER A 184 5.87 3.60 -44.60
N GLU A 185 5.15 3.17 -45.63
CA GLU A 185 3.69 3.00 -45.70
C GLU A 185 3.20 1.89 -44.75
N GLU A 186 3.65 1.88 -43.49
CA GLU A 186 2.93 1.14 -42.48
C GLU A 186 1.61 1.87 -42.23
N ASP A 187 0.49 1.20 -42.56
CA ASP A 187 -0.87 1.61 -42.24
C ASP A 187 -0.90 2.37 -40.91
N GLU A 188 -1.47 3.58 -40.90
CA GLU A 188 -1.59 4.39 -39.67
C GLU A 188 -2.23 3.59 -38.52
N ASN A 189 -3.06 2.61 -38.88
CA ASN A 189 -3.69 1.64 -37.99
C ASN A 189 -2.66 0.75 -37.26
N MET A 190 -1.62 0.27 -37.96
CA MET A 190 -0.52 -0.52 -37.39
C MET A 190 0.35 0.32 -36.46
N LYS A 191 0.59 1.58 -36.81
CA LYS A 191 1.33 2.53 -35.96
C LYS A 191 0.59 2.81 -34.65
N MET A 192 -0.72 3.03 -34.71
CA MET A 192 -1.56 3.21 -33.53
C MET A 192 -1.63 1.95 -32.66
N LEU A 193 -1.73 0.77 -33.26
CA LEU A 193 -1.73 -0.50 -32.54
C LEU A 193 -0.42 -0.75 -31.80
N LYS A 194 0.73 -0.57 -32.48
CA LYS A 194 2.07 -0.67 -31.85
C LYS A 194 2.23 0.31 -30.69
N ALA A 195 1.76 1.56 -30.85
CA ALA A 195 1.79 2.56 -29.78
C ALA A 195 0.90 2.17 -28.58
N SER A 196 -0.29 1.63 -28.83
CA SER A 196 -1.21 1.18 -27.77
C SER A 196 -0.64 -0.02 -26.99
N HIS A 197 -0.01 -0.98 -27.68
CA HIS A 197 0.63 -2.15 -27.08
C HIS A 197 1.81 -1.73 -26.21
N LYS A 198 2.63 -0.77 -26.68
CA LYS A 198 3.75 -0.22 -25.90
C LYS A 198 3.28 0.47 -24.62
N ARG A 199 2.17 1.22 -24.66
CA ARG A 199 1.55 1.85 -23.48
C ARG A 199 1.03 0.81 -22.49
N LYS A 200 0.35 -0.24 -22.97
CA LYS A 200 -0.16 -1.34 -22.13
C LYS A 200 0.97 -2.07 -21.41
N LEU A 201 2.08 -2.37 -22.11
CA LEU A 201 3.28 -2.99 -21.52
C LEU A 201 3.94 -2.13 -20.44
N ASN A 202 4.05 -0.82 -20.67
CA ASN A 202 4.65 0.11 -19.70
C ASN A 202 3.81 0.28 -18.42
N ASN A 203 2.49 0.10 -18.52
CA ASN A 203 1.56 0.19 -17.38
C ASN A 203 1.49 -1.09 -16.54
N LEU A 204 2.13 -2.19 -16.96
CA LEU A 204 2.18 -3.44 -16.20
C LEU A 204 3.25 -3.40 -15.10
N SER A 205 3.03 -4.16 -14.02
CA SER A 205 4.03 -4.36 -12.98
C SER A 205 5.29 -5.04 -13.54
N LEU A 206 6.46 -4.81 -12.93
CA LEU A 206 7.72 -5.44 -13.36
C LEU A 206 7.64 -6.97 -13.36
N ALA A 207 6.97 -7.56 -12.36
CA ALA A 207 6.78 -9.01 -12.29
C ALA A 207 5.92 -9.54 -13.45
N SER A 208 4.84 -8.83 -13.78
CA SER A 208 3.96 -9.18 -14.90
C SER A 208 4.65 -9.03 -16.25
N ARG A 209 5.52 -8.02 -16.43
CA ARG A 209 6.34 -7.86 -17.64
C ARG A 209 7.31 -9.03 -17.82
N LYS A 210 8.06 -9.38 -16.77
CA LYS A 210 8.97 -10.52 -16.80
C LYS A 210 8.27 -11.84 -17.16
N ALA A 211 7.06 -12.08 -16.65
CA ALA A 211 6.28 -13.26 -17.01
C ALA A 211 5.93 -13.30 -18.50
N LEU A 212 5.47 -12.19 -19.07
CA LEU A 212 5.17 -12.07 -20.50
C LEU A 212 6.41 -12.23 -21.38
N ASP A 213 7.56 -11.72 -20.96
CA ASP A 213 8.81 -11.88 -21.70
C ASP A 213 9.27 -13.36 -21.72
N VAL A 214 9.15 -14.07 -20.59
CA VAL A 214 9.43 -15.52 -20.53
C VAL A 214 8.49 -16.32 -21.41
N GLU A 215 7.19 -16.01 -21.40
CA GLU A 215 6.21 -16.64 -22.29
C GLU A 215 6.51 -16.38 -23.76
N ARG A 216 6.90 -15.14 -24.09
CA ARG A 216 7.30 -14.75 -25.46
C ARG A 216 8.51 -15.53 -25.93
N GLU A 217 9.54 -15.66 -25.10
CA GLU A 217 10.73 -16.46 -25.43
C GLU A 217 10.39 -17.93 -25.65
N ARG A 218 9.53 -18.51 -24.81
CA ARG A 218 9.06 -19.89 -24.99
C ARG A 218 8.30 -20.06 -26.31
N ALA A 219 7.40 -19.13 -26.63
CA ALA A 219 6.65 -19.17 -27.88
C ALA A 219 7.56 -19.05 -29.11
N ILE A 220 8.55 -18.14 -29.07
CA ILE A 220 9.54 -17.99 -30.15
C ILE A 220 10.37 -19.25 -30.31
N LYS A 221 10.82 -19.87 -29.21
CA LYS A 221 11.57 -21.14 -29.24
C LYS A 221 10.75 -22.26 -29.88
N LEU A 222 9.50 -22.45 -29.45
CA LEU A 222 8.58 -23.44 -30.02
C LEU A 222 8.34 -23.19 -31.50
N TYR A 223 8.11 -21.94 -31.91
CA TYR A 223 7.94 -21.58 -33.30
C TYR A 223 9.19 -21.87 -34.13
N ARG A 224 10.38 -21.52 -33.62
CA ARG A 224 11.66 -21.81 -34.30
C ARG A 224 11.90 -23.31 -34.46
N MET A 225 11.64 -24.11 -33.41
CA MET A 225 11.76 -25.57 -33.49
C MET A 225 10.78 -26.15 -34.52
N LYS A 226 9.50 -25.74 -34.46
CA LYS A 226 8.48 -26.18 -35.42
C LYS A 226 8.81 -25.77 -36.86
N LYS A 227 9.38 -24.57 -37.04
CA LYS A 227 9.82 -24.09 -38.35
C LYS A 227 11.03 -24.90 -38.84
N ALA A 228 12.01 -25.19 -37.97
CA ALA A 228 13.15 -26.02 -38.31
C ALA A 228 12.74 -27.45 -38.70
N GLN A 229 11.81 -28.06 -37.95
CA GLN A 229 11.21 -29.36 -38.29
C GLN A 229 10.55 -29.32 -39.67
N LYS A 230 9.70 -28.31 -39.93
CA LYS A 230 9.09 -28.15 -41.26
C LYS A 230 10.12 -27.99 -42.38
N MET A 231 11.23 -27.30 -42.14
CA MET A 231 12.29 -27.14 -43.13
C MET A 231 13.01 -28.47 -43.39
N GLN A 232 13.26 -29.26 -42.34
CA GLN A 232 13.80 -30.63 -42.46
C GLN A 232 12.85 -31.55 -43.22
N ASP A 233 11.55 -31.53 -42.89
CA ASP A 233 10.51 -32.31 -43.57
C ASP A 233 10.38 -31.92 -45.05
N SER A 234 10.60 -30.65 -45.38
CA SER A 234 10.59 -30.15 -46.77
C SER A 234 11.90 -30.37 -47.54
N GLY A 235 12.90 -31.03 -46.94
CA GLY A 235 14.20 -31.30 -47.57
C GLY A 235 15.07 -30.06 -47.82
N LEU A 236 14.69 -28.91 -47.25
CA LEU A 236 15.34 -27.62 -47.46
C LEU A 236 16.24 -27.29 -46.26
N THR A 237 17.24 -28.13 -46.00
CA THR A 237 18.28 -27.82 -45.01
C THR A 237 19.46 -27.13 -45.71
N PRO A 238 19.87 -25.91 -45.31
CA PRO A 238 21.18 -25.41 -45.68
C PRO A 238 22.22 -26.32 -45.02
N LEU A 239 22.99 -27.04 -45.83
CA LEU A 239 24.27 -27.61 -45.41
C LEU A 239 25.11 -26.46 -44.84
N GLY A 240 25.68 -26.70 -43.65
CA GLY A 240 26.34 -25.69 -42.82
C GLY A 240 27.52 -24.99 -43.47
#